data_AF-A0A1Y1YHY3-F1
#
_entry.id   AF-A0A1Y1YHY3-F1
#
_cell.length_a   1.000
_cell.length_b   1.000
_cell.length_c   1.000
_cell.angle_alpha   90.00
_cell.angle_beta   90.00
_cell.angle_gamma   90.00
#
_symmetry.space_group_name_H-M   'P 1'
#
loop_
_entity.id
_entity.type
_entity.pdbx_description
1 polymer ?
#
loop_
_entity_poly.entity_id
_entity_poly.type
_entity_poly.pdbx_seq_one_letter_code
_entity_poly.pdbx_strand_id
1 'polypeptide(L)'
;MAKCHEGYAGEVVKNVQDLKVNSSPIKYRKDTLTRYINCLLSNPCDERMIMHLDWVAKIHTDIPGKKSKINVKYIHISALMGFIENTLISRVGSLHLEREHELQVILAFNKVLWL
;
A
#
# COMPACT_ATOMS: atom_id res chain seq x y z
N MET A 1 25.30 8.18 -2.86
CA MET A 1 24.14 8.78 -3.58
C MET A 1 22.85 8.29 -2.94
N ALA A 2 21.89 9.19 -2.67
CA ALA A 2 20.58 8.81 -2.13
C ALA A 2 19.80 7.98 -3.18
N LYS A 3 19.22 6.85 -2.76
CA LYS A 3 18.51 5.92 -3.64
C LYS A 3 17.10 6.47 -3.95
N CYS A 4 16.72 6.53 -5.23
CA CYS A 4 15.38 6.94 -5.68
C CYS A 4 14.31 5.86 -5.43
N HIS A 5 14.73 4.60 -5.29
CA HIS A 5 13.85 3.48 -4.96
C HIS A 5 14.44 2.67 -3.81
N GLU A 6 13.97 2.94 -2.60
CA GLU A 6 14.34 2.15 -1.42
C GLU A 6 13.92 0.68 -1.58
N GLY A 7 14.83 -0.23 -1.24
CA GLY A 7 14.68 -1.68 -1.36
C GLY A 7 14.77 -2.28 -2.77
N TYR A 8 14.73 -1.46 -3.83
CA TYR A 8 14.83 -1.95 -5.21
C TYR A 8 16.26 -1.86 -5.73
N ALA A 9 16.76 -2.95 -6.32
CA ALA A 9 18.13 -3.05 -6.84
C ALA A 9 18.20 -3.14 -8.38
N GLY A 10 17.07 -3.15 -9.07
CA GLY A 10 17.03 -3.22 -10.54
C GLY A 10 17.20 -1.86 -11.22
N GLU A 11 17.04 -1.87 -12.55
CA GLU A 11 17.17 -0.67 -13.36
C GLU A 11 16.08 0.37 -13.04
N VAL A 12 16.52 1.60 -12.82
CA VAL A 12 15.63 2.71 -12.48
C VAL A 12 15.27 3.48 -13.74
N VAL A 13 13.99 3.38 -14.12
CA VAL A 13 13.42 4.20 -15.19
C VAL A 13 13.35 5.66 -14.70
N LYS A 14 13.98 6.58 -15.44
CA LYS A 14 14.12 7.98 -15.03
C LYS A 14 12.92 8.85 -15.38
N ASN A 15 12.22 8.54 -16.47
CA ASN A 15 11.05 9.30 -16.92
C ASN A 15 9.78 8.48 -16.75
N VAL A 16 8.69 9.15 -16.36
CA VAL A 16 7.39 8.49 -16.16
C VAL A 16 6.82 7.94 -17.47
N GLN A 17 7.10 8.59 -18.60
CA GLN A 17 6.64 8.18 -19.94
C GLN A 17 7.20 6.83 -20.37
N ASP A 18 8.38 6.47 -19.87
CA ASP A 18 9.05 5.21 -20.17
C ASP A 18 8.55 4.07 -19.24
N LEU A 19 7.75 4.41 -18.24
CA LEU A 19 7.23 3.47 -17.25
C LEU A 19 6.00 2.75 -17.79
N LYS A 20 6.06 1.41 -17.85
CA LYS A 20 4.95 0.54 -18.26
C LYS A 20 4.43 -0.23 -17.05
N VAL A 21 3.19 -0.71 -17.16
CA VAL A 21 2.51 -1.50 -16.11
C VAL A 21 3.29 -2.77 -15.72
N ASN A 22 4.08 -3.31 -16.65
CA ASN A 22 4.93 -4.48 -16.49
C ASN A 22 6.42 -4.14 -16.28
N SER A 23 6.80 -2.87 -16.17
CA SER A 23 8.17 -2.48 -15.83
C SER A 23 8.58 -3.08 -14.48
N SER A 24 9.84 -3.54 -14.39
CA SER A 24 10.36 -4.19 -13.18
C SER A 24 10.19 -3.36 -11.89
N PRO A 25 10.42 -2.03 -11.87
CA PRO A 25 10.13 -1.22 -10.69
C PRO A 25 8.65 -1.21 -10.29
N ILE A 26 7.73 -1.21 -11.26
CA ILE A 26 6.28 -1.26 -10.99
C ILE A 26 5.90 -2.61 -10.38
N LYS A 27 6.41 -3.71 -10.93
CA LYS A 27 6.18 -5.05 -10.37
C LYS A 27 6.67 -5.13 -8.92
N TYR A 28 7.89 -4.66 -8.65
CA TYR A 28 8.43 -4.63 -7.29
C TYR A 28 7.56 -3.84 -6.30
N ARG A 29 7.01 -2.69 -6.73
CA ARG A 29 6.11 -1.89 -5.88
C ARG A 29 4.76 -2.56 -5.66
N LYS A 30 4.20 -3.24 -6.68
CA LYS A 30 3.00 -4.08 -6.53
C LYS A 30 3.23 -5.21 -5.54
N ASP A 31 4.36 -5.93 -5.65
CA ASP A 31 4.69 -7.01 -4.71
C ASP A 31 4.85 -6.48 -3.27
N THR A 32 5.41 -5.28 -3.11
CA THR A 32 5.50 -4.61 -1.81
C THR A 32 4.13 -4.26 -1.25
N LEU A 33 3.22 -3.74 -2.08
CA LEU A 33 1.84 -3.47 -1.69
C LEU A 33 1.11 -4.75 -1.29
N THR A 34 1.28 -5.85 -2.03
CA THR A 34 0.72 -7.16 -1.68
C THR A 34 1.19 -7.63 -0.31
N ARG A 35 2.50 -7.53 -0.01
CA ARG A 35 3.03 -7.89 1.32
C ARG A 35 2.45 -7.01 2.43
N TYR A 36 2.30 -5.71 2.17
CA TYR A 36 1.69 -4.78 3.11
C TYR A 36 0.23 -5.15 3.41
N ILE A 37 -0.59 -5.37 2.39
CA ILE A 37 -1.98 -5.79 2.58
C ILE A 37 -2.06 -7.14 3.31
N ASN A 38 -1.24 -8.11 2.95
CA ASN A 38 -1.21 -9.40 3.67
C ASN A 38 -0.85 -9.22 5.15
N CYS A 39 0.10 -8.33 5.47
CA CYS A 39 0.45 -7.98 6.84
C CYS A 39 -0.80 -7.47 7.58
N LEU A 40 -1.49 -6.47 7.03
CA LEU A 40 -2.70 -5.89 7.63
C LEU A 40 -3.80 -6.92 7.91
N LEU A 41 -3.98 -7.87 7.00
CA LEU A 41 -5.10 -8.82 7.05
C LEU A 41 -4.81 -10.08 7.85
N SER A 42 -3.54 -10.46 7.99
CA SER A 42 -3.15 -11.74 8.59
C SER A 42 -2.54 -11.61 9.98
N ASN A 43 -1.99 -10.45 10.32
CA ASN A 43 -1.33 -10.26 11.61
C ASN A 43 -2.30 -9.67 12.65
N PRO A 44 -2.08 -9.95 13.95
CA PRO A 44 -2.83 -9.30 15.01
C PRO A 44 -2.62 -7.79 14.97
N CYS A 45 -3.68 -7.03 15.28
CA CYS A 45 -3.62 -5.58 15.42
C CYS A 45 -3.08 -5.21 16.82
N ASP A 46 -1.78 -5.41 17.02
CA ASP A 46 -1.06 -5.12 18.27
C ASP A 46 -0.04 -3.98 18.09
N GLU A 47 0.77 -3.71 19.12
CA GLU A 47 1.82 -2.68 19.08
C GLU A 47 2.79 -2.87 17.89
N ARG A 48 3.08 -4.11 17.48
CA ARG A 48 3.98 -4.38 16.36
C ARG A 48 3.34 -3.94 15.04
N MET A 49 2.02 -4.10 14.90
CA MET A 49 1.30 -3.56 13.75
C MET A 49 1.42 -2.03 13.69
N ILE A 50 1.25 -1.34 14.82
CA ILE A 50 1.37 0.13 14.88
C ILE A 50 2.79 0.57 14.52
N MET A 51 3.82 -0.09 15.04
CA MET A 51 5.21 0.18 14.66
C MET A 51 5.47 -0.08 13.18
N HIS A 52 4.85 -1.11 12.59
CA HIS A 52 4.95 -1.39 11.17
C HIS A 52 4.31 -0.29 10.32
N LEU A 53 3.11 0.19 10.70
CA LEU A 53 2.43 1.31 10.05
C LEU A 53 3.26 2.60 10.10
N ASP A 54 3.82 2.94 11.26
CA ASP A 54 4.72 4.09 11.42
C ASP A 54 5.97 3.97 10.53
N TRP A 55 6.57 2.78 10.46
CA TRP A 55 7.69 2.54 9.55
C TRP A 55 7.29 2.74 8.08
N VAL A 56 6.13 2.23 7.66
CA VAL A 56 5.60 2.46 6.30
C VAL A 56 5.39 3.96 6.06
N ALA A 57 4.83 4.71 7.02
CA ALA A 57 4.66 6.15 6.90
C ALA A 57 6.00 6.87 6.71
N LYS A 58 7.02 6.53 7.51
CA LYS A 58 8.38 7.11 7.40
C LYS A 58 9.04 6.84 6.04
N ILE A 59 8.76 5.72 5.39
CA ILE A 59 9.23 5.44 4.01
C ILE A 59 8.63 6.44 3.00
N HIS A 60 7.42 6.92 3.22
CA HIS A 60 6.72 7.81 2.29
C HIS A 60 6.87 9.30 2.61
N THR A 61 7.18 9.64 3.87
CA THR A 61 7.32 11.03 4.35
C THR A 61 8.76 11.51 4.27
N ASP A 62 8.98 12.77 3.90
CA ASP A 62 10.30 13.41 4.01
C ASP A 62 10.57 13.83 5.46
N ILE A 63 11.57 13.20 6.08
CA ILE A 63 11.93 13.42 7.50
C ILE A 63 13.44 13.62 7.64
N PRO A 64 13.90 14.38 8.64
CA PRO A 64 15.33 14.58 8.89
C PRO A 64 16.08 13.26 9.02
N GLY A 65 17.24 13.15 8.36
CA GLY A 65 18.10 11.96 8.42
C GLY A 65 17.69 10.81 7.49
N LYS A 66 16.58 10.93 6.74
CA LYS A 66 16.18 9.93 5.75
C LYS A 66 17.18 9.89 4.58
N LYS A 67 17.69 8.69 4.28
CA LYS A 67 18.66 8.46 3.19
C LYS A 67 18.02 8.30 1.81
N SER A 68 16.74 7.91 1.78
CA SER A 68 15.95 7.69 0.58
C SER A 68 15.35 9.00 0.07
N LYS A 69 15.26 9.19 -1.26
CA LYS A 69 14.60 10.36 -1.87
C LYS A 69 13.08 10.19 -2.01
N ILE A 70 12.50 9.10 -1.51
CA ILE A 70 11.07 8.87 -1.60
C ILE A 70 10.34 9.94 -0.77
N ASN A 71 9.46 10.69 -1.42
CA ASN A 71 8.53 11.61 -0.78
C ASN A 71 7.22 11.56 -1.56
N VAL A 72 6.17 10.99 -0.96
CA VAL A 72 4.86 10.83 -1.58
C VAL A 72 3.89 11.77 -0.89
N LYS A 73 3.35 12.73 -1.65
CA LYS A 73 2.35 13.65 -1.14
C LYS A 73 1.12 12.88 -0.68
N TYR A 74 0.56 13.30 0.46
CA TYR A 74 -0.60 12.67 1.08
C TYR A 74 -1.76 12.43 0.08
N ILE A 75 -2.05 13.40 -0.78
CA ILE A 75 -3.10 13.28 -1.82
C ILE A 75 -2.94 12.03 -2.71
N HIS A 76 -1.71 11.63 -3.05
CA HIS A 76 -1.46 10.44 -3.87
C HIS A 76 -1.65 9.15 -3.07
N ILE A 77 -1.34 9.18 -1.76
CA ILE A 77 -1.62 8.06 -0.86
C ILE A 77 -3.14 7.90 -0.75
N SER A 78 -3.88 8.97 -0.44
CA SER A 78 -5.35 8.94 -0.35
C SER A 78 -6.01 8.45 -1.64
N ALA A 79 -5.52 8.88 -2.80
CA ALA A 79 -6.02 8.42 -4.10
C ALA A 79 -5.81 6.91 -4.30
N LEU A 80 -4.64 6.37 -3.93
CA LEU A 80 -4.36 4.93 -3.99
C LEU A 80 -5.24 4.15 -3.00
N MET A 81 -5.41 4.66 -1.78
CA MET A 81 -6.25 4.01 -0.75
C MET A 81 -7.71 3.91 -1.19
N GLY A 82 -8.28 4.99 -1.77
CA GLY A 82 -9.63 4.96 -2.33
C GLY A 82 -9.77 3.98 -3.50
N PHE A 83 -8.74 3.86 -4.35
CA PHE A 83 -8.73 2.84 -5.41
C PHE A 83 -8.73 1.41 -4.85
N ILE A 84 -7.93 1.14 -3.82
CA ILE A 84 -7.87 -0.17 -3.14
C ILE A 84 -9.19 -0.49 -2.47
N GLU A 85 -9.77 0.46 -1.73
CA GLU A 85 -11.06 0.32 -1.07
C GLU A 85 -12.16 -0.06 -2.06
N ASN A 86 -12.30 0.69 -3.15
CA ASN A 86 -13.32 0.42 -4.16
C ASN A 86 -13.13 -0.97 -4.81
N THR A 87 -11.87 -1.37 -5.04
CA THR A 87 -11.55 -2.70 -5.57
C THR A 87 -11.95 -3.81 -4.59
N LEU A 88 -11.68 -3.62 -3.30
CA LEU A 88 -12.06 -4.57 -2.25
C LEU A 88 -13.58 -4.69 -2.10
N ILE A 89 -14.29 -3.57 -2.01
CA ILE A 89 -15.77 -3.55 -1.92
C ILE A 89 -16.38 -4.28 -3.12
N SER A 90 -15.92 -3.94 -4.33
CA SER A 90 -16.39 -4.60 -5.56
C SER A 90 -16.09 -6.10 -5.54
N ARG A 91 -14.92 -6.50 -5.03
CA ARG A 91 -14.56 -7.92 -4.97
C ARG A 91 -15.40 -8.67 -3.95
N VAL A 92 -15.63 -8.12 -2.77
CA VAL A 92 -16.47 -8.73 -1.73
C VAL A 92 -17.91 -8.90 -2.24
N GLY A 93 -18.48 -7.89 -2.90
CA GLY A 93 -19.82 -8.00 -3.51
C GLY A 93 -19.92 -9.07 -4.61
N SER A 94 -18.80 -9.44 -5.25
CA SER A 94 -18.75 -10.53 -6.24
C SER A 94 -18.67 -11.93 -5.63
N LEU A 95 -18.53 -12.06 -4.31
CA LEU A 95 -18.43 -13.36 -3.62
C LEU A 95 -19.80 -13.98 -3.33
N HIS A 96 -20.90 -13.26 -3.60
CA HIS A 96 -22.27 -13.73 -3.37
C HIS A 96 -22.49 -14.26 -1.94
N LEU A 97 -21.96 -13.54 -0.95
CA LEU A 97 -22.17 -13.86 0.46
C LEU A 97 -23.62 -13.55 0.86
N GLU A 98 -24.05 -14.12 1.98
CA GLU A 98 -25.27 -13.65 2.65
C GLU A 98 -25.07 -12.16 3.04
N ARG A 99 -26.14 -11.37 2.94
CA ARG A 99 -26.07 -9.91 3.02
C ARG A 99 -25.49 -9.40 4.33
N GLU A 100 -25.88 -9.99 5.45
CA GLU A 100 -25.34 -9.62 6.76
C GLU A 100 -23.84 -9.91 6.81
N HIS A 101 -23.42 -11.08 6.34
CA HIS A 101 -21.99 -11.43 6.29
C HIS A 101 -21.19 -10.52 5.34
N GLU A 102 -21.73 -10.18 4.16
CA GLU A 102 -21.11 -9.24 3.23
C GLU A 102 -20.86 -7.87 3.89
N LEU A 103 -21.87 -7.34 4.58
CA LEU A 103 -21.77 -6.06 5.30
C LEU A 103 -20.74 -6.13 6.43
N GLN A 104 -20.71 -7.21 7.20
CA GLN A 104 -19.72 -7.40 8.26
C GLN A 104 -18.29 -7.43 7.70
N VAL A 105 -18.09 -8.11 6.57
CA VAL A 105 -16.80 -8.17 5.89
C VAL A 105 -16.38 -6.77 5.39
N ILE A 106 -17.27 -6.04 4.73
CA ILE A 106 -16.99 -4.68 4.24
C ILE A 106 -16.62 -3.75 5.41
N LEU A 107 -17.39 -3.77 6.50
CA LEU A 107 -17.13 -2.94 7.68
C LEU A 107 -15.82 -3.31 8.37
N ALA A 108 -15.48 -4.60 8.45
CA ALA A 108 -14.21 -5.05 9.02
C ALA A 108 -13.02 -4.56 8.19
N PHE A 109 -13.08 -4.69 6.86
CA PHE A 109 -12.03 -4.20 5.96
C PHE A 109 -11.89 -2.68 6.01
N ASN A 110 -13.00 -1.93 5.98
CA ASN A 110 -12.97 -0.47 6.03
C ASN A 110 -12.30 0.02 7.33
N LYS A 111 -12.62 -0.60 8.48
CA LYS A 111 -11.94 -0.27 9.75
C LYS A 111 -10.44 -0.48 9.65
N VAL A 112 -9.98 -1.62 9.15
CA VAL A 112 -8.54 -1.92 9.04
C VAL A 112 -7.83 -1.00 8.06
N LEU A 113 -8.47 -0.67 6.94
CA LEU A 113 -7.86 0.16 5.89
C LEU A 113 -7.64 1.62 6.34
N TRP A 114 -8.48 2.10 7.26
CA TRP A 114 -8.49 3.48 7.75
C TRP A 114 -8.03 3.64 9.22
N LEU A 115 -7.35 2.62 9.76
CA LEU A 115 -6.57 2.73 11.02
C LEU A 115 -5.49 3.82 10.91
#